data_AF-C0VZH0-F1
#
_entry.id   AF-C0VZH0-F1
#
_cell.length_a   1.000
_cell.length_b   1.000
_cell.length_c   1.000
_cell.angle_alpha   90.00
_cell.angle_beta   90.00
_cell.angle_gamma   90.00
#
_symmetry.space_group_name_H-M   'P 1'
#
loop_
_entity.id
_entity.type
_entity.pdbx_description
1 polymer ?
#
loop_
_entity_poly.entity_id
_entity_poly.type
_entity_poly.pdbx_seq_one_letter_code
_entity_poly.pdbx_strand_id
1 'polypeptide(L)' 'IGTQMLAKGHHFPDVTLVALLDVDGALFSADFRSAERFAQLYTQVAGRAGRAGKQGEVVLQTHHPEHPLLQTLLYKGYDA' A
#
# COMPACT_ATOMS: atom_id res chain seq x y z
N ILE A 1 -6.66 8.25 -10.24
CA ILE A 1 -5.98 8.64 -8.98
C ILE A 1 -6.97 8.39 -7.85
N GLY A 2 -6.63 7.52 -6.90
CA GLY A 2 -7.46 7.25 -5.73
C GLY A 2 -6.82 7.89 -4.49
N THR A 3 -7.62 8.58 -3.68
CA THR A 3 -7.14 9.25 -2.45
C THR A 3 -7.50 8.48 -1.19
N GLN A 4 -8.25 7.37 -1.32
CA GLN A 4 -8.86 6.65 -0.20
C GLN A 4 -8.85 5.15 -0.43
N MET A 5 -9.02 4.38 0.67
CA MET A 5 -9.20 2.93 0.62
C MET A 5 -10.37 2.54 -0.29
N LEU A 6 -10.20 1.46 -1.05
CA LEU A 6 -11.23 0.95 -1.94
C LEU A 6 -12.27 0.17 -1.14
N ALA A 7 -13.54 0.41 -1.41
CA ALA A 7 -14.63 -0.38 -0.84
C ALA A 7 -14.46 -1.88 -1.15
N LYS A 8 -14.88 -2.74 -0.21
CA LYS A 8 -14.92 -4.20 -0.39
C LYS A 8 -15.95 -4.51 -1.48
N GLY A 9 -15.56 -5.23 -2.53
CA GLY A 9 -16.42 -5.56 -3.68
C GLY A 9 -16.20 -4.74 -4.95
N HIS A 10 -15.51 -3.60 -4.88
CA HIS A 10 -15.06 -2.86 -6.07
C HIS A 10 -13.75 -3.45 -6.60
N HIS A 11 -13.86 -4.51 -7.39
CA HIS A 11 -12.72 -5.13 -8.07
C HIS A 11 -12.48 -4.46 -9.44
N PHE A 12 -11.23 -4.17 -9.76
CA PHE A 12 -10.81 -3.69 -11.07
C PHE A 12 -10.02 -4.82 -11.77
N PRO A 13 -10.65 -5.59 -12.68
CA PRO A 13 -10.07 -6.83 -13.21
C PRO A 13 -8.86 -6.62 -14.14
N ASP A 14 -8.68 -5.40 -14.63
CA ASP A 14 -7.58 -5.04 -15.53
C ASP A 14 -6.51 -4.18 -14.87
N VAL A 15 -6.62 -3.92 -13.57
CA VAL A 15 -5.59 -3.19 -12.82
C VAL A 15 -4.52 -4.17 -12.37
N THR A 16 -3.38 -4.13 -13.06
CA THR A 16 -2.19 -4.94 -12.75
C THR A 16 -1.05 -4.12 -12.13
N LEU A 17 -1.16 -2.79 -12.10
CA LEU A 17 -0.17 -1.90 -11.49
C LEU A 17 -0.85 -0.96 -10.51
N VAL A 18 -0.29 -0.87 -9.30
CA VAL A 18 -0.68 0.13 -8.29
C VAL A 18 0.56 0.87 -7.84
N ALA A 19 0.52 2.20 -7.83
CA ALA A 19 1.58 3.05 -7.30
C ALA A 19 1.08 3.82 -6.08
N LEU A 20 1.80 3.73 -4.96
CA LEU A 20 1.61 4.52 -3.75
C LEU A 20 2.66 5.64 -3.76
N LEU A 21 2.23 6.86 -4.13
CA LEU A 21 3.14 7.97 -4.41
C LEU A 21 3.54 8.79 -3.18
N ASP A 22 2.75 8.73 -2.11
CA ASP A 22 2.93 9.56 -0.90
C ASP A 22 3.10 8.68 0.34
N VAL A 23 4.15 7.85 0.33
CA VAL A 23 4.50 7.03 1.50
C VAL A 23 5.07 7.90 2.62
N ASP A 24 5.84 8.93 2.26
CA ASP A 24 6.47 9.83 3.22
C ASP A 24 5.43 10.65 4.01
N GLY A 25 4.38 11.15 3.34
CA GLY A 25 3.27 11.83 4.00
C GLY A 25 2.57 10.93 5.02
N ALA A 26 2.51 9.62 4.80
CA ALA A 26 1.97 8.68 5.76
C ALA A 26 2.92 8.39 6.94
N LEU A 27 4.22 8.27 6.68
CA LEU A 27 5.24 7.96 7.69
C LEU A 27 5.53 9.15 8.62
N PHE A 28 5.51 10.39 8.11
CA PHE A 28 5.86 11.60 8.85
C PHE A 28 4.67 12.53 9.13
N SER A 29 3.46 12.00 8.98
CA SER A 29 2.21 12.68 9.30
C SER A 29 2.16 13.15 10.78
N ALA A 30 1.52 14.30 11.02
CA ALA A 30 1.17 14.73 12.37
C ALA A 30 0.07 13.86 13.02
N ASP A 31 -0.74 13.17 12.21
CA ASP A 31 -1.67 12.14 12.69
C ASP A 31 -0.92 10.81 12.88
N PHE A 32 -0.84 10.36 14.14
CA PHE A 32 -0.18 9.12 14.56
C PHE A 32 -0.78 7.85 13.92
N ARG A 33 -2.02 7.91 13.40
CA ARG A 33 -2.68 6.77 12.74
C ARG A 33 -2.35 6.66 11.25
N SER A 34 -1.65 7.62 10.67
CA SER A 34 -1.37 7.62 9.23
C SER A 34 -0.52 6.42 8.79
N ALA A 35 0.46 6.01 9.59
CA ALA A 35 1.26 4.81 9.29
C ALA A 35 0.39 3.53 9.25
N GLU A 36 -0.56 3.39 10.18
CA GLU A 36 -1.51 2.27 10.22
C GLU A 36 -2.43 2.30 8.99
N ARG A 37 -3.01 3.45 8.65
CA ARG A 37 -3.88 3.60 7.47
C ARG A 37 -3.13 3.30 6.17
N PHE A 38 -1.86 3.69 6.09
CA PHE A 38 -1.00 3.34 4.97
C PHE A 38 -0.76 1.83 4.89
N ALA A 39 -0.45 1.18 6.01
CA ALA A 39 -0.24 -0.27 6.06
C ALA A 39 -1.49 -1.06 5.65
N GLN A 40 -2.69 -0.60 6.07
CA GLN A 40 -3.97 -1.16 5.64
C GLN A 40 -4.21 -0.98 4.14
N LEU A 41 -3.95 0.21 3.61
CA LEU A 41 -4.08 0.50 2.17
C LEU A 41 -3.12 -0.36 1.35
N TYR A 42 -1.84 -0.42 1.73
CA TYR A 42 -0.82 -1.25 1.09
C TYR A 42 -1.26 -2.72 1.02
N THR A 43 -1.65 -3.29 2.16
CA THR A 43 -2.10 -4.69 2.24
C THR A 43 -3.32 -4.94 1.36
N GLN A 44 -4.27 -4.00 1.34
CA GLN A 44 -5.47 -4.09 0.51
C GLN A 44 -5.14 -4.08 -0.99
N VAL A 45 -4.26 -3.19 -1.45
CA VAL A 45 -3.96 -3.04 -2.87
C VAL A 45 -3.00 -4.12 -3.38
N ALA A 46 -2.03 -4.54 -2.56
CA ALA A 46 -1.14 -5.66 -2.88
C ALA A 46 -1.92 -6.96 -3.09
N GLY A 47 -2.93 -7.24 -2.26
CA GLY A 47 -3.81 -8.39 -2.43
C GLY A 47 -4.83 -8.27 -3.59
N ARG A 48 -4.95 -7.10 -4.24
CA ARG A 48 -5.88 -6.86 -5.36
C ARG A 48 -5.20 -6.84 -6.72
N ALA A 49 -4.00 -6.26 -6.84
CA ALA A 49 -3.27 -6.15 -8.10
C ALA A 49 -2.93 -7.53 -8.71
N GLY A 50 -2.75 -8.57 -7.88
CA GLY A 50 -2.40 -9.92 -8.33
C GLY A 50 -3.59 -10.89 -8.51
N ARG A 51 -4.83 -10.40 -8.61
CA ARG A 51 -6.01 -11.29 -8.76
C ARG A 51 -6.20 -11.72 -10.22
N ALA A 52 -6.97 -12.80 -10.40
CA ALA A 52 -7.35 -13.34 -11.71
C ALA A 52 -6.19 -13.86 -12.58
N GLY A 53 -5.11 -14.35 -11.95
CA GLY A 53 -3.99 -14.98 -12.67
C GLY A 53 -3.06 -14.01 -13.40
N LYS A 54 -3.28 -12.69 -13.25
CA LYS A 54 -2.37 -11.65 -13.74
C LYS A 54 -1.35 -11.31 -12.65
N GLN A 55 -0.08 -11.15 -13.03
CA GLN A 55 0.94 -10.68 -12.10
C GLN A 55 0.68 -9.20 -11.79
N GLY A 56 0.39 -8.93 -10.53
CA GLY A 56 0.24 -7.57 -10.01
C GLY A 56 1.57 -7.00 -9.58
N GLU A 57 1.80 -5.73 -9.86
CA GLU A 57 2.93 -4.95 -9.38
C GLU A 57 2.44 -3.83 -8.46
N VAL A 58 3.12 -3.68 -7.31
CA VAL A 58 2.91 -2.55 -6.41
C VAL A 58 4.21 -1.79 -6.27
N VAL A 59 4.19 -0.51 -6.63
CA VAL A 59 5.33 0.40 -6.53
C VAL A 59 5.08 1.39 -5.40
N LEU A 60 6.10 1.61 -4.57
CA LEU A 60 6.07 2.57 -3.48
C LEU A 60 7.10 3.66 -3.77
N GLN A 61 6.68 4.91 -3.68
CA GLN A 61 7.56 6.07 -3.78
C GLN A 61 7.78 6.67 -2.39
N THR A 62 9.03 6.66 -1.95
CA THR A 62 9.47 7.21 -0.66
C THR A 62 10.89 7.74 -0.79
N HIS A 63 11.21 8.78 -0.05
CA HIS A 63 12.59 9.24 0.13
C HIS A 63 13.34 8.44 1.19
N HIS A 64 12.66 7.57 1.94
CA HIS A 64 13.19 6.81 3.07
C HIS A 64 12.90 5.31 2.93
N PRO A 65 13.42 4.63 1.88
CA PRO A 65 13.15 3.21 1.66
C PRO A 65 13.64 2.34 2.82
N GLU A 66 14.70 2.74 3.52
CA GLU A 66 15.24 2.07 4.70
C GLU A 66 14.43 2.27 6.01
N HIS A 67 13.29 2.98 5.97
CA HIS A 67 12.51 3.24 7.18
C HIS A 67 12.06 1.92 7.85
N PRO A 68 12.32 1.70 9.16
CA PRO A 68 12.08 0.40 9.81
C PRO A 68 10.64 -0.12 9.72
N LEU A 69 9.64 0.75 9.87
CA LEU A 69 8.23 0.35 9.73
C LEU A 69 7.88 -0.04 8.28
N LEU A 70 8.48 0.63 7.30
CA LEU A 70 8.24 0.32 5.89
C LEU A 70 8.85 -1.04 5.55
N GLN A 71 10.10 -1.27 5.95
CA GLN A 71 10.78 -2.54 5.79
C GLN A 71 10.03 -3.69 6.48
N THR A 72 9.53 -3.45 7.70
CA THR A 72 8.73 -4.44 8.43
C THR A 72 7.45 -4.78 7.68
N LEU A 73 6.69 -3.78 7.22
CA LEU A 73 5.48 -3.99 6.45
C LEU A 73 5.73 -4.76 5.14
N LEU A 74 6.80 -4.41 4.42
CA LEU A 74 7.11 -5.01 3.12
C LEU A 74 7.59 -6.46 3.22
N TYR A 75 8.41 -6.77 4.22
CA TYR A 75 9.09 -8.08 4.31
C TYR A 75 8.50 -9.02 5.36
N LYS A 76 7.82 -8.49 6.39
CA LYS A 76 7.20 -9.30 7.45
C LYS A 76 5.67 -9.26 7.43
N GLY A 77 5.08 -8.29 6.72
CA GLY A 77 3.63 -8.16 6.59
C GLY A 77 3.00 -7.32 7.69
N TYR A 78 1.66 -7.23 7.66
CA TYR A 78 0.88 -6.34 8.53
C TYR A 78 0.81 -6.79 10.00
N ASP A 79 0.82 -8.10 10.28
CA ASP A 79 0.63 -8.66 11.62
C ASP A 79 1.95 -8.82 12.42
N ALA A 80 3.07 -8.33 11.89
CA ALA A 80 4.43 -8.56 12.40
C ALA A 80 4.84 -7.68 13.59
#